data_AF-A0A2H0P6S4-F1
#
_entry.id   AF-A0A2H0P6S4-F1
#
_cell.length_a   1.000
_cell.length_b   1.000
_cell.length_c   1.000
_cell.angle_alpha   90.00
_cell.angle_beta   90.00
_cell.angle_gamma   90.00
#
_symmetry.space_group_name_H-M   'P 1'
#
loop_
_entity.id
_entity.type
_entity.pdbx_description
1 polymer ?
#
loop_
_entity_poly.entity_id
_entity_poly.type
_entity_poly.pdbx_seq_one_letter_code
_entity_poly.pdbx_strand_id
1 'polypeptide(L)' 'MRRGNVRFDEIAKVYREDEMFRDLRDHDKLKGRCGVCEYREPCGGSRSRSWAITGDIFAEDPSCGYQPRNYKK' A
#
# COMPACT_ATOMS: atom_id res chain seq x y z
N MET A 1 -7.35 -5.52 12.16
CA MET A 1 -6.18 -6.40 12.38
C MET A 1 -5.23 -5.69 13.35
N ARG A 2 -4.98 -6.24 14.53
CA ARG A 2 -4.12 -5.61 15.54
C ARG A 2 -2.66 -5.87 15.17
N ARG A 3 -1.84 -4.81 15.09
CA ARG A 3 -0.41 -4.88 14.70
C ARG A 3 0.55 -4.51 15.84
N GLY A 4 0.03 -4.27 17.05
CA GLY A 4 0.80 -3.92 18.23
C GLY A 4 -0.06 -3.18 19.27
N ASN A 5 0.55 -2.81 20.39
CA ASN A 5 -0.05 -2.05 21.48
C ASN A 5 1.05 -1.28 22.23
N VAL A 6 0.98 0.05 22.19
CA VAL A 6 1.96 0.96 22.80
C VAL A 6 2.14 0.80 24.31
N ARG A 7 1.22 0.11 25.01
CA ARG A 7 1.34 -0.18 26.45
C ARG A 7 2.33 -1.30 26.75
N PHE A 8 2.56 -2.21 25.80
CA PHE A 8 3.29 -3.46 26.03
C PHE A 8 4.37 -3.75 24.98
N ASP A 9 4.26 -3.15 23.79
CA ASP A 9 5.18 -3.38 22.67
C ASP A 9 6.10 -2.17 22.46
N GLU A 10 7.35 -2.44 22.06
CA GLU A 10 8.26 -1.39 21.60
C GLU A 10 7.76 -0.82 20.26
N ILE A 11 7.33 0.43 20.27
CA ILE A 11 6.75 1.09 19.08
C ILE A 11 7.68 1.04 17.88
N ALA A 12 8.99 1.21 18.11
CA ALA A 12 9.98 1.26 17.06
C ALA A 12 10.24 -0.12 16.45
N LYS A 13 10.13 -1.19 17.24
CA LYS A 13 10.17 -2.57 16.77
C LYS A 13 8.94 -2.87 15.92
N VAL A 14 7.74 -2.64 16.46
CA VAL A 14 6.48 -2.85 15.75
C VAL A 14 6.47 -2.13 14.40
N TYR A 15 6.78 -0.83 14.39
CA TYR A 15 6.74 -0.03 13.16
C TYR A 15 7.76 -0.48 12.10
N ARG A 16 8.94 -0.94 12.50
CA ARG A 16 10.03 -1.31 11.58
C ARG A 16 9.98 -2.78 11.14
N GLU A 17 9.50 -3.67 12.00
CA GLU A 17 9.62 -5.12 11.80
C GLU A 17 8.30 -5.81 11.48
N ASP A 18 7.14 -5.27 11.87
CA ASP A 18 5.85 -5.88 11.51
C ASP A 18 5.70 -5.96 9.99
N GLU A 19 5.36 -7.17 9.52
CA GLU A 19 5.25 -7.50 8.10
C GLU A 19 4.32 -6.54 7.36
N MET A 20 3.18 -6.19 7.95
CA MET A 20 2.22 -5.31 7.29
C MET A 20 2.78 -3.90 7.09
N PHE A 21 3.48 -3.36 8.09
CA PHE A 21 4.09 -2.04 7.94
C PHE A 21 5.23 -2.05 6.93
N ARG A 22 6.01 -3.13 6.87
CA ARG A 22 7.04 -3.31 5.82
C ARG A 22 6.40 -3.38 4.44
N ASP A 23 5.35 -4.17 4.30
CA ASP A 23 4.64 -4.35 3.04
C ASP A 23 3.99 -3.06 2.54
N LEU A 24 3.42 -2.25 3.43
CA LEU A 24 2.83 -0.96 3.06
C LEU A 24 3.85 0.05 2.51
N ARG A 25 5.14 -0.15 2.78
CA ARG A 25 6.24 0.66 2.25
C ARG A 25 6.90 0.02 1.02
N ASP A 26 6.51 -1.21 0.68
CA ASP A 26 7.01 -1.93 -0.46
C ASP A 26 6.14 -1.64 -1.69
N HIS A 27 6.65 -0.79 -2.57
CA HIS A 27 5.95 -0.41 -3.79
C HIS A 27 5.88 -1.54 -4.82
N ASP A 28 6.70 -2.60 -4.69
CA ASP A 28 6.64 -3.78 -5.56
C ASP A 28 5.42 -4.66 -5.25
N LYS A 29 4.79 -4.48 -4.08
CA LYS A 29 3.55 -5.18 -3.73
C LYS A 29 2.30 -4.58 -4.38
N LEU A 30 2.39 -3.38 -4.95
CA LEU A 30 1.26 -2.74 -5.62
C LEU A 30 0.81 -3.51 -6.85
N LYS A 31 -0.50 -3.62 -7.04
CA LYS A 31 -1.13 -4.36 -8.14
C LYS A 31 -1.75 -3.43 -9.16
N GLY A 32 -2.15 -4.00 -10.30
CA GLY A 32 -2.86 -3.28 -11.36
C GLY A 32 -2.06 -2.08 -11.88
N ARG A 33 -2.75 -0.97 -12.20
CA ARG A 33 -2.15 0.28 -12.66
C ARG A 33 -1.04 0.76 -11.73
N CYS A 34 -1.27 0.71 -10.42
CA CYS A 34 -0.28 1.17 -9.44
C CYS A 34 1.01 0.34 -9.46
N GLY A 35 0.93 -0.96 -9.78
CA GLY A 35 2.11 -1.86 -9.83
C GLY A 35 3.10 -1.54 -10.95
N VAL A 36 2.62 -0.97 -12.06
CA VAL A 36 3.44 -0.64 -13.25
C VAL A 36 3.57 0.87 -13.49
N CYS A 37 3.08 1.69 -12.56
CA CYS A 37 3.05 3.14 -12.68
C CYS A 37 4.45 3.76 -12.53
N GLU A 38 4.81 4.67 -13.43
CA GLU A 38 6.04 5.45 -13.33
C GLU A 38 6.11 6.34 -12.08
N TYR A 39 4.98 6.59 -11.42
CA TYR A 39 4.87 7.37 -10.18
C TYR A 39 4.63 6.51 -8.93
N ARG A 40 4.80 5.18 -9.02
CA ARG A 40 4.44 4.27 -7.92
C ARG A 40 5.19 4.56 -6.61
N GLU A 41 6.45 5.00 -6.67
CA GLU A 41 7.24 5.37 -5.48
C GLU A 41 6.82 6.69 -4.83
N PRO A 42 6.72 7.83 -5.55
CA PRO A 42 6.34 9.10 -4.94
C PRO A 42 4.84 9.21 -4.62
N CYS A 43 3.98 8.43 -5.29
CA CYS A 43 2.53 8.50 -5.11
C CYS A 43 1.99 7.26 -4.38
N GLY A 44 2.14 6.09 -4.99
CA GLY A 44 1.53 4.84 -4.54
C GLY A 44 0.00 4.80 -4.60
N GLY A 45 -0.70 5.89 -4.30
CA GLY A 45 -2.15 5.94 -4.10
C GLY A 45 -2.57 5.71 -2.65
N SER A 46 -3.86 5.87 -2.35
CA SER A 46 -4.44 5.67 -1.03
C SER A 46 -4.68 4.19 -0.71
N ARG A 47 -3.87 3.64 0.18
CA ARG A 47 -4.02 2.27 0.70
C ARG A 47 -5.31 2.08 1.51
N SER A 48 -5.70 3.10 2.28
CA SER A 48 -6.96 3.06 3.04
C SER A 48 -8.17 3.00 2.13
N ARG A 49 -8.19 3.78 1.04
CA ARG A 49 -9.29 3.75 0.07
C ARG A 49 -9.32 2.44 -0.70
N SER A 50 -8.17 1.95 -1.16
CA SER A 50 -8.05 0.66 -1.84
C SER A 50 -8.67 -0.46 -1.00
N TRP A 51 -8.30 -0.54 0.28
CA TRP A 51 -8.87 -1.52 1.22
C TRP A 51 -10.38 -1.34 1.40
N ALA A 52 -10.84 -0.11 1.64
CA ALA A 52 -12.26 0.15 1.92
C ALA A 52 -13.19 -0.22 0.75
N ILE A 53 -12.71 -0.07 -0.49
CA ILE A 53 -13.53 -0.30 -1.70
C ILE A 53 -13.36 -1.74 -2.22
N THR A 54 -12.15 -2.27 -2.21
CA THR A 54 -11.84 -3.54 -2.89
C THR A 54 -11.60 -4.71 -1.95
N GLY A 55 -11.35 -4.45 -0.66
CA GLY A 55 -10.84 -5.46 0.27
C GLY A 55 -9.40 -5.91 -0.01
N ASP A 56 -8.68 -5.24 -0.93
CA ASP A 56 -7.25 -5.45 -1.18
C ASP A 56 -6.52 -4.12 -0.95
N ILE A 57 -5.62 -4.09 0.03
CA ILE A 57 -4.87 -2.89 0.37
C ILE A 57 -3.81 -2.53 -0.68
N PHE A 58 -3.39 -3.51 -1.49
CA PHE A 58 -2.39 -3.36 -2.54
C PHE A 58 -3.00 -3.18 -3.94
N ALA A 59 -4.33 -3.19 -4.05
CA ALA A 59 -5.00 -2.86 -5.29
C ALA A 59 -4.80 -1.38 -5.70
N GLU A 60 -5.31 -1.07 -6.89
CA GLU A 60 -5.29 0.28 -7.44
C GLU A 60 -6.07 1.25 -6.54
N ASP A 61 -5.62 2.50 -6.44
CA ASP A 61 -6.44 3.55 -5.83
C ASP A 61 -7.62 3.91 -6.76
N PRO A 62 -8.88 3.65 -6.38
CA PRO A 62 -10.03 3.86 -7.26
C PRO A 62 -10.28 5.33 -7.61
N SER A 63 -9.73 6.30 -6.85
CA SER A 63 -9.87 7.71 -7.18
C SER A 63 -8.83 8.20 -8.20
N CYS A 64 -7.84 7.38 -8.54
CA CYS A 64 -6.77 7.78 -9.45
C CYS A 64 -7.26 7.72 -10.91
N GLY A 65 -7.36 8.87 -11.56
CA GLY A 65 -7.69 8.98 -12.99
C GLY A 65 -6.51 8.79 -13.94
N TYR A 66 -5.29 8.61 -13.41
CA TYR A 66 -4.08 8.48 -14.24
C TYR A 66 -3.97 7.08 -14.87
N GLN A 67 -3.50 7.03 -16.12
CA GLN A 67 -3.27 5.80 -16.87
C GLN A 67 -1.76 5.64 -17.13
N PRO A 68 -1.09 4.68 -16.47
CA PRO A 68 0.33 4.42 -16.72
C PRO A 68 0.63 3.97 -18.14
N ARG A 69 1.77 4.38 -18.67
CA ARG A 69 2.19 4.03 -20.04
C ARG A 69 2.32 2.52 -20.26
N ASN A 70 2.77 1.80 -19.23
CA ASN A 70 3.06 0.38 -19.30
C ASN A 70 1.88 -0.52 -18.85
N TYR A 71 0.73 0.06 -18.51
CA TYR A 71 -0.42 -0.73 -18.07
C TYR A 71 -1.19 -1.31 -19.27
N LYS A 72 -1.14 -2.64 -19.39
CA LYS A 72 -1.94 -3.42 -20.34
C LYS A 72 -3.13 -4.00 -19.57
N LYS A 73 -4.34 -3.63 -19.99
CA LYS A 73 -5.59 -4.03 -19.37
C LYS A 73 -5.96 -5.47 -19.74
#